data_AF-A0A9E7H005-F1
#
_entry.id   AF-A0A9E7H005-F1
#
_cell.length_a   1.000
_cell.length_b   1.000
_cell.length_c   1.000
_cell.angle_alpha   90.00
_cell.angle_beta   90.00
_cell.angle_gamma   90.00
#
_symmetry.space_group_name_H-M   'P 1'
#
loop_
_entity.id
_entity.type
_entity.pdbx_description
1 polymer ?
#
loop_
_entity_poly.entity_id
_entity_poly.type
_entity_poly.pdbx_seq_one_letter_code
_entity_poly.pdbx_strand_id
1 'polypeptide(L)'
;MTDPACSSPLIAPVPVPDPNEIDLEACPSEQFQCRICLEGDGRDFIAPCKCKGTSKYVHRECLDHWRAVKEGFAFSHCTTCKAPYYLRVHGPADRKWRILKFRFFVTRDVLFIFAAVQLIISLLAYLVYLVDRSQNY
;
A
#
# COMPACT_ATOMS: atom_id res chain seq x y z
N MET A 1 -55.66 36.90 12.07
CA MET A 1 -56.28 35.57 11.87
C MET A 1 -55.71 35.06 10.54
N THR A 2 -54.43 34.63 10.53
CA THR A 2 -53.97 33.23 10.52
C THR A 2 -54.37 32.46 9.25
N ASP A 3 -53.45 32.34 8.29
CA ASP A 3 -53.39 31.23 7.31
C ASP A 3 -53.20 29.90 8.07
N PRO A 4 -53.62 28.72 7.54
CA PRO A 4 -52.67 27.95 6.70
C PRO A 4 -53.23 26.86 5.75
N ALA A 5 -52.30 26.34 4.94
CA ALA A 5 -52.10 24.94 4.53
C ALA A 5 -52.89 24.33 3.35
N CYS A 6 -52.20 24.37 2.20
CA CYS A 6 -52.22 23.35 1.15
C CYS A 6 -51.97 21.96 1.76
N SER A 7 -52.91 21.02 1.61
CA SER A 7 -52.75 19.62 2.02
C SER A 7 -52.88 18.71 0.81
N SER A 8 -51.72 18.21 0.37
CA SER A 8 -51.57 17.20 -0.67
C SER A 8 -52.24 15.88 -0.26
N PRO A 9 -52.84 15.14 -1.21
CA PRO A 9 -53.47 13.85 -0.94
C PRO A 9 -52.42 12.78 -0.59
N LEU A 10 -52.74 12.00 0.43
CA LEU A 10 -51.96 10.91 1.01
C LEU A 10 -51.76 9.77 -0.01
N ILE A 11 -50.51 9.50 -0.38
CA ILE A 11 -50.12 8.27 -1.09
C ILE A 11 -50.04 7.11 -0.08
N ALA A 12 -50.57 5.96 -0.48
CA ALA A 12 -50.66 4.75 0.33
C ALA A 12 -49.27 4.17 0.67
N PRO A 13 -49.12 3.43 1.79
CA PRO A 13 -47.85 2.82 2.18
C PRO A 13 -47.46 1.71 1.21
N VAL A 14 -46.19 1.67 0.81
CA VAL A 14 -45.60 0.59 0.02
C VAL A 14 -45.63 -0.71 0.85
N PRO A 15 -46.04 -1.86 0.28
CA PRO A 15 -46.02 -3.14 0.98
C PRO A 15 -44.60 -3.54 1.37
N VAL A 16 -44.40 -3.94 2.63
CA VAL A 16 -43.14 -4.50 3.13
C VAL A 16 -43.10 -5.99 2.73
N PRO A 17 -42.08 -6.50 2.01
CA PRO A 17 -42.01 -7.91 1.68
C PRO A 17 -41.55 -8.78 2.86
N ASP A 18 -42.04 -10.02 2.85
CA ASP A 18 -41.82 -11.10 3.81
C ASP A 18 -40.33 -11.52 3.87
N PRO A 19 -39.73 -11.86 5.03
CA PRO A 19 -38.27 -12.06 5.17
C PRO A 19 -37.68 -13.32 4.51
N ASN A 20 -38.45 -14.12 3.76
CA ASN A 20 -38.06 -15.48 3.37
C ASN A 20 -38.03 -15.80 1.87
N GLU A 21 -38.11 -14.81 0.98
CA GLU A 21 -37.75 -15.02 -0.43
C GLU A 21 -36.37 -14.43 -0.71
N ILE A 22 -35.45 -15.31 -1.08
CA ILE A 22 -34.08 -15.00 -1.48
C ILE A 22 -34.16 -14.43 -2.90
N ASP A 23 -34.66 -13.19 -3.00
CA ASP A 23 -34.66 -12.45 -4.26
C ASP A 23 -33.20 -12.12 -4.60
N LEU A 24 -32.74 -12.64 -5.74
CA LEU A 24 -31.40 -12.40 -6.29
C LEU A 24 -31.21 -10.96 -6.81
N GLU A 25 -32.08 -10.04 -6.43
CA GLU A 25 -31.91 -8.60 -6.64
C GLU A 25 -31.04 -8.06 -5.51
N ALA A 26 -29.74 -8.32 -5.63
CA ALA A 26 -28.72 -7.61 -4.87
C ALA A 26 -28.89 -6.11 -5.14
N CYS A 27 -29.62 -5.45 -4.25
CA CYS A 27 -29.48 -4.04 -3.91
C CYS A 27 -28.01 -3.67 -4.15
N PRO A 28 -27.69 -2.63 -4.94
CA PRO A 28 -26.31 -2.32 -5.23
C PRO A 28 -25.68 -1.98 -3.89
N SER A 29 -25.06 -2.97 -3.25
CA SER A 29 -23.95 -2.78 -2.35
C SER A 29 -23.18 -1.68 -3.03
N GLU A 30 -23.08 -0.51 -2.38
CA GLU A 30 -22.30 0.60 -2.88
C GLU A 30 -20.86 0.10 -2.96
N GLN A 31 -20.56 -0.67 -4.01
CA GLN A 31 -19.29 -1.29 -4.27
C GLN A 31 -18.45 -0.12 -4.70
N PHE A 32 -17.69 0.41 -3.75
CA PHE A 32 -16.69 1.41 -4.04
C PHE A 32 -15.78 0.83 -5.12
N GLN A 33 -15.91 1.35 -6.33
CA GLN A 33 -15.14 0.91 -7.48
C GLN A 33 -13.94 1.83 -7.64
N CYS A 34 -12.78 1.28 -7.94
CA CYS A 34 -11.61 2.09 -8.24
C CYS A 34 -11.85 2.85 -9.56
N ARG A 35 -11.75 4.19 -9.55
CA ARG A 35 -11.94 4.99 -10.78
C ARG A 35 -10.89 4.78 -11.89
N ILE A 36 -9.79 4.07 -11.58
CA ILE A 36 -8.65 3.88 -12.48
C ILE A 36 -8.77 2.52 -13.18
N CYS A 37 -8.94 1.43 -12.42
CA CYS A 37 -9.08 0.08 -12.99
C CYS A 37 -10.53 -0.40 -13.13
N LEU A 38 -11.51 0.35 -12.61
CA LEU A 38 -12.93 0.00 -12.64
C LEU A 38 -13.24 -1.35 -11.97
N GLU A 39 -12.46 -1.73 -10.96
CA GLU A 39 -12.68 -2.95 -10.18
C GLU A 39 -13.03 -2.62 -8.73
N GLY A 40 -13.91 -3.43 -8.14
CA GLY A 40 -14.37 -3.33 -6.74
C GLY A 40 -13.69 -4.31 -5.78
N ASP A 41 -12.81 -5.18 -6.27
CA ASP A 41 -12.32 -6.35 -5.53
C ASP A 41 -11.01 -6.09 -4.77
N GLY A 42 -10.94 -4.97 -4.03
CA GLY A 42 -9.73 -4.51 -3.35
C GLY A 42 -9.95 -4.22 -1.88
N ARG A 43 -9.06 -4.72 -1.01
CA ARG A 43 -9.07 -4.37 0.43
C ARG A 43 -8.41 -3.02 0.73
N ASP A 44 -7.77 -2.39 -0.26
CA ASP A 44 -6.92 -1.20 -0.11
C ASP A 44 -7.45 0.03 -0.86
N PHE A 45 -8.74 0.34 -0.68
CA PHE A 45 -9.34 1.58 -1.18
C PHE A 45 -8.90 2.79 -0.35
N ILE A 46 -8.41 3.82 -1.04
CA ILE A 46 -8.04 5.11 -0.46
C ILE A 46 -8.85 6.23 -1.11
N ALA A 47 -9.13 7.29 -0.34
CA ALA A 47 -9.77 8.51 -0.83
C ALA A 47 -8.77 9.68 -0.78
N PRO A 48 -7.90 9.84 -1.80
CA PRO A 48 -6.79 10.80 -1.76
C PRO A 48 -7.22 12.24 -2.05
N CYS A 49 -8.43 12.47 -2.59
CA CYS A 49 -8.95 13.78 -2.99
C CYS A 49 -10.30 14.09 -2.36
N LYS A 50 -10.70 15.36 -2.41
CA LYS A 50 -12.04 15.84 -2.01
C LYS A 50 -13.11 15.61 -3.09
N CYS A 51 -12.92 14.61 -3.95
CA CYS A 51 -13.88 14.27 -5.00
C CYS A 51 -15.20 13.78 -4.37
N LYS A 52 -16.35 14.03 -5.01
CA LYS A 52 -17.68 13.61 -4.50
C LYS A 52 -18.11 12.28 -5.13
N GLY A 53 -18.95 11.52 -4.41
CA GLY A 53 -19.48 10.23 -4.87
C GLY A 53 -18.44 9.10 -4.85
N THR A 54 -18.66 8.08 -5.70
CA THR A 54 -17.79 6.91 -5.87
C THR A 54 -16.45 7.24 -6.57
N SER A 55 -16.39 8.36 -7.30
CA SER A 55 -15.19 8.84 -8.02
C SER A 55 -13.98 9.21 -7.13
N LYS A 56 -14.16 9.24 -5.80
CA LYS A 56 -13.10 9.52 -4.83
C LYS A 56 -12.28 8.29 -4.46
N TYR A 57 -12.81 7.08 -4.66
CA TYR A 57 -12.15 5.84 -4.26
C TYR A 57 -11.20 5.36 -5.36
N VAL A 58 -9.97 5.03 -4.95
CA VAL A 58 -8.96 4.42 -5.81
C VAL A 58 -8.17 3.38 -5.02
N HIS A 59 -7.67 2.35 -5.68
CA HIS A 59 -6.67 1.49 -5.07
C HIS A 59 -5.37 2.26 -4.86
N ARG A 60 -4.66 1.93 -3.79
CA ARG A 60 -3.34 2.50 -3.49
C ARG A 60 -2.34 2.25 -4.61
N GLU A 61 -2.31 1.01 -5.13
CA GLU A 61 -1.41 0.60 -6.21
C GLU A 61 -1.74 1.33 -7.53
N CYS A 62 -3.03 1.42 -7.89
CA CYS A 62 -3.45 2.13 -9.09
C CYS A 62 -3.11 3.63 -9.01
N LEU A 63 -3.24 4.26 -7.83
CA LEU A 63 -2.84 5.65 -7.63
C LEU A 63 -1.33 5.83 -7.74
N ASP A 64 -0.54 4.95 -7.11
CA ASP A 64 0.92 5.01 -7.16
C ASP A 64 1.46 4.77 -8.58
N HIS A 65 0.88 3.83 -9.33
CA HIS A 65 1.18 3.63 -10.74
C HIS A 65 0.78 4.84 -11.59
N TRP A 66 -0.43 5.38 -11.39
CA TRP A 66 -0.90 6.57 -12.11
C TRP A 66 0.02 7.78 -11.89
N ARG A 67 0.54 7.95 -10.67
CA ARG A 67 1.52 8.99 -10.32
C ARG A 67 2.91 8.73 -10.91
N ALA A 68 3.32 7.47 -11.06
CA ALA A 68 4.60 7.11 -11.67
C ALA A 68 4.60 7.29 -13.19
N VAL A 69 3.46 7.08 -13.85
CA VAL A 69 3.33 7.15 -15.31
C VAL A 69 3.02 8.57 -15.82
N LYS A 70 2.34 9.41 -15.02
CA LYS A 70 2.00 10.78 -15.41
C LYS A 70 3.08 11.77 -14.97
N GLU A 71 3.67 12.49 -15.93
CA GLU A 71 4.57 13.61 -15.64
C GLU A 71 3.79 14.86 -15.19
N GLY A 72 4.34 15.61 -14.23
CA GLY A 72 3.86 16.94 -13.83
C GLY A 72 2.74 16.98 -12.79
N PHE A 73 1.75 17.87 -13.00
CA PHE A 73 0.72 18.29 -12.03
C PHE A 73 -0.12 17.14 -11.44
N ALA A 74 -0.20 16.00 -12.14
CA ALA A 74 -0.93 14.81 -11.71
C ALA A 74 -0.25 14.01 -10.58
N PHE A 75 1.02 14.32 -10.26
CA PHE A 75 1.77 13.66 -9.18
C PHE A 75 1.33 14.10 -7.78
N SER A 76 0.97 15.37 -7.62
CA SER A 76 0.61 16.00 -6.34
C SER A 76 -0.86 16.44 -6.27
N HIS A 77 -1.51 16.69 -7.41
CA HIS A 77 -2.91 17.11 -7.48
C HIS A 77 -3.78 16.09 -8.20
N CYS A 78 -5.03 16.03 -7.76
CA CYS A 78 -6.07 15.31 -8.47
C CYS A 78 -6.34 15.94 -9.84
N THR A 79 -6.33 15.15 -10.91
CA THR A 79 -6.64 15.62 -12.27
C THR A 79 -8.11 16.03 -12.43
N THR A 80 -9.02 15.47 -11.62
CA THR A 80 -10.46 15.76 -11.68
C THR A 80 -10.84 17.00 -10.89
N CYS A 81 -10.42 17.10 -9.63
CA CYS A 81 -10.86 18.17 -8.72
C CYS A 81 -9.77 19.21 -8.41
N LYS A 82 -8.56 19.08 -8.98
CA LYS A 82 -7.38 19.95 -8.79
C LYS A 82 -6.89 20.12 -7.33
N ALA A 83 -7.57 19.52 -6.36
CA ALA A 83 -7.16 19.54 -4.96
C ALA A 83 -5.87 18.72 -4.75
N PRO A 84 -5.00 19.14 -3.83
CA PRO A 84 -3.82 18.36 -3.46
C PRO A 84 -4.23 17.03 -2.83
N TYR A 85 -3.44 15.99 -3.08
CA TYR A 85 -3.70 14.68 -2.49
C TYR A 85 -3.39 14.68 -0.98
N TYR A 86 -4.39 14.31 -0.16
CA TYR A 86 -4.23 14.12 1.29
C TYR A 86 -3.97 12.66 1.60
N LEU A 87 -2.83 12.13 1.15
CA LEU A 87 -2.43 10.78 1.50
C LEU A 87 -1.57 10.81 2.76
N ARG A 88 -2.10 10.33 3.89
CA ARG A 88 -1.23 9.92 5.00
C ARG A 88 -0.46 8.71 4.54
N VAL A 89 0.75 8.94 4.05
CA VAL A 89 1.69 7.89 3.65
C VAL A 89 1.89 7.01 4.88
N HIS A 90 1.20 5.86 4.95
CA HIS A 90 1.70 4.75 5.76
C HIS A 90 3.07 4.44 5.16
N GLY A 91 4.08 4.81 5.94
CA GLY A 91 5.27 5.48 5.46
C GLY A 91 6.17 4.66 4.55
N PRO A 92 7.28 5.25 4.09
CA PRO A 92 8.45 4.54 3.54
C PRO A 92 9.07 3.49 4.50
N ALA A 93 8.43 3.19 5.63
CA ALA A 93 8.85 2.22 6.63
C ALA A 93 9.00 0.82 6.01
N ASP A 94 8.06 0.36 5.18
CA ASP A 94 8.16 -0.99 4.57
C ASP A 94 9.31 -1.08 3.56
N ARG A 95 9.51 -0.02 2.77
CA ARG A 95 10.63 0.06 1.83
C ARG A 95 11.97 0.11 2.56
N LYS A 96 12.06 0.93 3.62
CA LYS A 96 13.26 1.02 4.46
C LYS A 96 13.53 -0.28 5.22
N TRP A 97 12.49 -0.97 5.68
CA TRP A 97 12.63 -2.25 6.39
C TRP A 97 13.13 -3.36 5.47
N ARG A 98 12.60 -3.44 4.24
CA ARG A 98 13.09 -4.38 3.22
C ARG A 98 14.54 -4.08 2.80
N ILE A 99 14.89 -2.81 2.62
CA ILE A 99 16.25 -2.37 2.29
C ILE A 99 17.21 -2.63 3.47
N LEU A 100 16.82 -2.32 4.70
CA LEU A 100 17.63 -2.54 5.89
C LEU A 100 17.87 -4.03 6.13
N LYS A 101 16.84 -4.87 5.94
CA LYS A 101 16.94 -6.33 5.99
C LYS A 101 17.98 -6.82 4.98
N PHE A 102 17.84 -6.44 3.70
CA PHE A 102 18.80 -6.84 2.66
C PHE A 102 20.24 -6.39 2.98
N ARG A 103 20.43 -5.13 3.38
CA ARG A 103 21.75 -4.58 3.75
C ARG A 103 22.38 -5.34 4.91
N PHE A 104 21.61 -5.66 5.95
CA PHE A 104 22.10 -6.42 7.09
C PHE A 104 22.58 -7.82 6.68
N PHE A 105 21.78 -8.53 5.86
CA PHE A 105 22.16 -9.87 5.38
C PHE A 105 23.46 -9.83 4.56
N VAL A 106 23.58 -8.87 3.63
CA VAL A 106 24.77 -8.74 2.78
C VAL A 106 26.00 -8.35 3.60
N THR A 107 25.89 -7.37 4.49
CA THR A 107 27.04 -6.96 5.33
C THR A 107 27.49 -8.09 6.24
N ARG A 108 26.55 -8.81 6.84
CA ARG A 108 26.86 -9.98 7.69
C ARG A 108 27.63 -11.04 6.90
N ASP A 109 27.14 -11.40 5.71
CA ASP A 109 27.77 -12.43 4.87
C ASP A 109 29.18 -12.03 4.44
N VAL A 110 29.36 -10.79 3.98
CA VAL A 110 30.67 -10.24 3.60
C VAL A 110 31.66 -10.26 4.78
N LEU A 111 31.21 -9.89 5.99
CA LEU A 111 32.05 -9.93 7.19
C LEU A 111 32.46 -11.37 7.56
N PHE A 112 31.56 -12.34 7.43
CA PHE A 112 31.89 -13.75 7.69
C PHE A 112 32.92 -14.29 6.71
N ILE A 113 32.75 -14.01 5.41
CA ILE A 113 33.71 -14.41 4.38
C ILE A 113 35.09 -13.80 4.67
N PHE A 114 35.13 -12.50 5.00
CA PHE A 114 36.37 -11.82 5.32
C PHE A 114 37.05 -12.43 6.56
N ALA A 115 36.29 -12.69 7.63
CA ALA A 115 36.82 -13.33 8.84
C ALA A 115 37.39 -14.73 8.56
N ALA A 116 36.69 -15.55 7.76
CA ALA A 116 37.18 -16.87 7.38
C ALA A 116 38.50 -16.81 6.62
N VAL A 117 38.62 -15.88 5.65
CA VAL A 117 39.87 -15.66 4.91
C VAL A 117 41.00 -15.22 5.83
N GLN A 118 40.75 -14.28 6.75
CA GLN A 118 41.77 -13.81 7.71
C GLN A 118 42.24 -14.92 8.66
N LEU A 119 41.32 -15.80 9.09
CA LEU A 119 41.67 -16.96 9.91
C LEU A 119 42.55 -17.96 9.15
N ILE A 120 42.25 -18.22 7.87
CA ILE A 120 43.07 -19.10 7.03
C ILE A 120 44.48 -18.53 6.86
N ILE A 121 44.59 -17.23 6.53
CA ILE A 121 45.89 -16.57 6.35
C ILE A 121 46.70 -16.62 7.66
N SER A 122 46.05 -16.33 8.78
CA SER A 122 46.68 -16.32 10.10
C SER A 122 47.13 -17.72 10.53
N LEU A 123 46.34 -18.75 10.23
CA LEU A 123 46.69 -20.15 10.49
C LEU A 123 47.91 -20.58 9.67
N LEU A 124 47.93 -20.28 8.36
CA LEU A 124 49.06 -20.61 7.49
C LEU A 124 50.34 -19.90 7.95
N ALA A 125 50.25 -18.61 8.28
CA ALA A 125 51.38 -17.86 8.82
C ALA A 125 51.91 -18.45 10.13
N TYR A 126 51.01 -18.88 11.02
CA TYR A 126 51.38 -19.53 12.27
C TYR A 126 52.04 -20.89 12.06
N LEU A 127 51.54 -21.71 11.13
CA LEU A 127 52.15 -22.99 10.77
C LEU A 127 53.56 -22.80 10.20
N VAL A 128 53.75 -21.83 9.31
CA VAL A 128 55.08 -21.47 8.78
C VAL A 128 56.01 -21.05 9.92
N TYR A 129 55.54 -20.21 10.84
CA TYR A 129 56.31 -19.80 12.02
C TYR A 129 56.72 -20.99 12.90
N LEU A 130 55.82 -21.95 13.12
CA LEU A 130 56.14 -23.16 13.90
C LEU A 130 57.19 -24.03 13.21
N VAL A 131 57.09 -24.22 11.89
CA VAL A 131 58.07 -25.00 11.12
C VAL A 131 59.43 -24.31 11.14
N ASP A 132 59.49 -23.01 10.89
CA ASP A 132 60.73 -22.23 10.98
C ASP A 132 61.36 -22.31 12.38
N ARG A 133 60.54 -22.19 13.43
CA ARG A 133 60.99 -22.36 14.81
C ARG A 133 61.54 -23.77 15.08
N SER A 134 60.94 -24.81 14.48
CA SER A 134 61.41 -26.20 14.64
C SER A 134 62.72 -26.49 13.91
N GLN A 135 63.05 -25.75 12.85
CA GLN A 135 64.34 -25.87 12.15
C GLN A 135 65.46 -25.08 12.83
N ASN A 136 65.11 -24.00 13.54
CA ASN A 136 66.05 -23.14 14.27
C ASN A 136 66.42 -23.67 15.67
N TYR A 137 65.93 -24.85 16.07
CA TYR A 137 66.22 -25.51 17.36
C TYR A 137 66.90 -26.85 17.11
#